data_AF-A0A3M3XNN9-F1
#
_entry.id   AF-A0A3M3XNN9-F1
#
_cell.length_a   1.000
_cell.length_b   1.000
_cell.length_c   1.000
_cell.angle_alpha   90.00
_cell.angle_beta   90.00
_cell.angle_gamma   90.00
#
_symmetry.space_group_name_H-M   'P 1'
#
loop_
_entity.id
_entity.type
_entity.pdbx_description
1 polymer ?
#
loop_
_entity_poly.entity_id
_entity_poly.type
_entity_poly.pdbx_seq_one_letter_code
_entity_poly.pdbx_strand_id
1 'polypeptide(L)' 'MSLAIVHSRAQVGVEAPAVTVEAHLANGLPALTLVGLPEGAVKESKDRVRSTILNSGLDFPARRITLNV' A
#
# COMPACT_ATOMS: atom_id res chain seq x y z
N MET A 1 0.13 -5.19 16.95
CA MET A 1 -0.73 -5.73 15.87
C MET A 1 -1.29 -4.52 15.13
N SER A 2 -0.63 -4.06 14.06
CA SER A 2 -1.02 -2.83 13.36
C SER A 2 -1.47 -3.19 11.95
N LEU A 3 -2.78 -3.39 11.82
CA LEU A 3 -3.51 -3.47 10.57
C LEU A 3 -4.25 -2.15 10.38
N ALA A 4 -4.10 -1.54 9.22
CA ALA A 4 -4.93 -0.41 8.78
C ALA A 4 -5.77 -0.85 7.60
N ILE A 5 -7.03 -0.42 7.55
CA ILE A 5 -7.99 -0.72 6.49
C ILE A 5 -8.48 0.61 5.92
N VAL A 6 -8.46 0.73 4.60
CA VAL A 6 -8.93 1.92 3.88
C VAL A 6 -9.89 1.48 2.79
N HIS A 7 -11.09 2.07 2.78
CA HIS A 7 -12.06 1.87 1.71
C HIS A 7 -11.78 2.84 0.57
N SER A 8 -11.81 2.32 -0.66
CA SER A 8 -11.51 3.09 -1.87
C SER A 8 -12.36 2.59 -3.04
N ARG A 9 -12.04 3.06 -4.25
CA ARG A 9 -12.68 2.70 -5.51
C ARG A 9 -11.60 2.39 -6.55
N ALA A 10 -11.75 1.28 -7.26
CA ALA A 10 -10.91 1.00 -8.43
C ALA A 10 -11.52 1.66 -9.67
N GLN A 11 -10.70 1.93 -10.69
CA GLN A 11 -11.17 2.48 -11.96
C GLN A 11 -11.28 1.35 -12.97
N VAL A 12 -12.50 1.04 -13.40
CA VAL A 12 -12.77 0.02 -14.43
C VAL A 12 -13.62 0.65 -15.54
N GLY A 13 -12.94 1.25 -16.53
CA GLY A 13 -13.62 2.04 -17.56
C GLY A 13 -14.36 3.24 -16.95
N VAL A 14 -15.69 3.28 -17.08
CA VAL A 14 -16.57 4.28 -16.46
C VAL A 14 -17.11 3.85 -15.09
N GLU A 15 -16.83 2.62 -14.67
CA GLU A 15 -17.27 2.08 -13.39
C GLU A 15 -16.24 2.32 -12.28
N ALA A 16 -16.76 2.43 -11.06
CA ALA A 16 -15.98 2.61 -9.84
C ALA A 16 -16.36 1.55 -8.79
N PRO A 17 -15.98 0.26 -8.96
CA PRO A 17 -16.26 -0.76 -7.97
C PRO A 17 -15.58 -0.44 -6.63
N ALA A 18 -16.26 -0.74 -5.53
CA ALA A 18 -15.72 -0.57 -4.19
C ALA A 18 -14.56 -1.57 -3.97
N VAL A 19 -13.47 -1.08 -3.40
CA VAL A 19 -12.32 -1.92 -3.01
C VAL A 19 -11.88 -1.58 -1.60
N THR A 20 -11.23 -2.54 -0.95
CA THR A 20 -10.70 -2.38 0.39
C THR A 20 -9.21 -2.64 0.33
N VAL A 21 -8.43 -1.65 0.78
CA VAL A 21 -6.98 -1.74 0.86
C VAL A 21 -6.59 -2.01 2.31
N GLU A 22 -5.74 -3.01 2.52
CA GLU A 22 -5.25 -3.37 3.85
C GLU A 22 -3.73 -3.17 3.91
N ALA A 23 -3.26 -2.54 4.98
CA ALA A 23 -1.85 -2.38 5.27
C ALA A 23 -1.49 -3.04 6.59
N HIS A 24 -0.64 -4.05 6.53
CA HIS A 24 -0.20 -4.79 7.70
C HIS A 24 1.28 -4.56 7.97
N LEU A 25 1.63 -4.19 9.21
CA LEU A 25 3.02 -4.15 9.67
C LEU A 25 3.34 -5.36 10.54
N ALA A 26 4.34 -6.13 10.10
CA ALA A 26 4.88 -7.27 10.81
C ALA A 26 6.33 -7.02 11.24
N ASN A 27 6.78 -7.73 12.27
CA ASN A 27 8.18 -7.73 12.67
C ASN A 27 9.04 -8.47 11.61
N GLY A 28 10.32 -8.08 11.51
CA GLY A 28 11.28 -8.69 10.60
C GLY A 28 12.02 -7.67 9.74
N LEU A 29 12.81 -8.18 8.79
CA LEU A 29 13.59 -7.32 7.89
C LEU A 29 12.69 -6.39 7.08
N PRO A 30 13.11 -5.13 6.85
CA PRO A 30 12.37 -4.17 6.04
C PRO A 30 12.08 -4.73 4.65
N ALA A 31 10.80 -4.86 4.33
CA ALA A 31 10.33 -5.31 3.03
C ALA A 31 8.93 -4.75 2.82
N LEU A 32 8.61 -4.39 1.58
CA LEU A 32 7.26 -3.96 1.21
C LEU A 32 6.78 -4.83 0.06
N THR A 33 5.69 -5.56 0.32
CA THR A 33 5.08 -6.53 -0.60
C THR A 33 3.65 -6.11 -0.92
N LEU A 34 3.27 -6.20 -2.18
CA LEU A 34 1.89 -6.02 -2.65
C LEU A 34 1.31 -7.39 -3.04
N VAL A 35 0.11 -7.69 -2.56
CA VAL A 35 -0.65 -8.93 -2.79
C VAL A 35 -2.01 -8.56 -3.41
N GLY A 36 -2.64 -9.46 -4.20
CA GLY A 36 -3.92 -9.18 -4.86
C GLY A 36 -3.86 -9.00 -6.38
N LEU A 37 -2.79 -9.45 -7.04
CA LEU A 37 -2.55 -9.26 -8.48
C LEU A 37 -2.59 -7.78 -8.94
N PRO A 38 -1.82 -6.88 -8.28
CA PRO A 38 -1.81 -5.47 -8.64
C PRO A 38 -1.32 -5.24 -10.08
N GLU A 39 -2.02 -4.37 -10.81
CA GLU A 39 -1.60 -3.89 -12.11
C GLU A 39 -0.33 -3.02 -12.03
N GLY A 40 0.29 -2.73 -13.19
CA GLY A 40 1.59 -2.04 -13.28
C GLY A 40 1.64 -0.71 -12.51
N ALA A 41 0.60 0.13 -12.64
CA ALA A 41 0.52 1.41 -11.95
C ALA A 41 0.54 1.29 -10.42
N VAL A 42 -0.07 0.22 -9.86
CA VAL A 42 -0.06 -0.05 -8.42
C VAL A 42 1.32 -0.49 -7.96
N LYS A 43 2.04 -1.28 -8.77
CA LYS A 43 3.43 -1.68 -8.46
C LYS A 43 4.39 -0.50 -8.43
N GLU A 44 4.27 0.43 -9.39
CA GLU A 44 5.09 1.65 -9.46
C GLU A 44 4.80 2.63 -8.30
N SER A 45 3.64 2.50 -7.66
CA SER A 45 3.23 3.37 -6.56
C SER A 45 4.06 3.19 -5.30
N LYS A 46 4.76 2.06 -5.15
CA LYS A 46 5.58 1.74 -3.98
C LYS A 46 6.64 2.81 -3.68
N ASP A 47 7.44 3.17 -4.68
CA ASP A 47 8.55 4.11 -4.48
C ASP A 47 8.02 5.54 -4.28
N ARG A 48 6.89 5.87 -4.94
CA ARG A 48 6.19 7.14 -4.74
C ARG A 48 5.65 7.29 -3.32
N VAL A 49 5.04 6.25 -2.76
CA VAL A 49 4.53 6.26 -1.38
C VAL A 49 5.67 6.46 -0.39
N ARG A 50 6.78 5.74 -0.55
CA ARG A 50 7.96 5.90 0.30
C ARG A 50 8.51 7.32 0.25
N SER A 51 8.70 7.85 -0.96
CA SER A 51 9.17 9.23 -1.17
C SER A 51 8.22 10.26 -0.53
N THR A 52 6.91 10.08 -0.69
CA THR A 52 5.89 10.99 -0.15
C THR A 52 5.92 11.01 1.39
N ILE A 53 6.03 9.85 2.03
CA ILE A 53 6.10 9.75 3.50
C ILE A 53 7.32 10.51 4.01
N LEU A 54 8.50 10.25 3.42
CA LEU A 54 9.75 10.92 3.82
C LEU A 54 9.70 12.44 3.58
N ASN A 55 9.18 12.87 2.42
CA ASN A 55 9.03 14.30 2.10
C ASN A 55 7.98 15.01 2.96
N SER A 56 7.08 14.26 3.60
CA SER A 56 6.11 14.80 4.57
C SER A 56 6.70 14.95 5.98
N GLY A 57 7.99 14.70 6.17
CA GLY A 57 8.66 14.74 7.47
C GLY A 57 8.32 13.57 8.40
N LEU A 58 7.79 12.48 7.84
CA LEU A 58 7.43 11.27 8.58
C LEU A 58 8.48 10.18 8.37
N ASP A 59 8.70 9.37 9.40
CA ASP A 59 9.57 8.21 9.30
C ASP A 59 8.90 7.05 8.56
N PHE A 60 9.60 6.50 7.57
CA PHE A 60 9.16 5.27 6.93
C PHE A 60 9.55 4.06 7.80
N PRO A 61 8.61 3.21 8.21
CA PRO A 61 8.89 2.15 9.18
C PRO A 61 9.86 1.10 8.63
N ALA A 62 10.93 0.83 9.37
CA ALA A 62 11.90 -0.24 9.09
C ALA A 62 11.35 -1.61 9.50
N ARG A 63 10.19 -2.00 8.96
CA ARG A 63 9.48 -3.24 9.25
C ARG A 63 9.02 -3.92 7.96
N ARG A 64 8.55 -5.15 8.08
CA ARG A 64 7.87 -5.82 6.96
C ARG A 64 6.47 -5.25 6.82
N ILE A 65 6.15 -4.77 5.63
CA ILE A 65 4.88 -4.15 5.26
C ILE A 65 4.25 -5.01 4.17
N THR A 66 3.02 -5.46 4.39
CA THR A 66 2.23 -6.14 3.36
C THR A 66 1.01 -5.27 3.04
N LEU A 67 0.85 -4.96 1.76
CA LEU A 67 -0.32 -4.28 1.22
C LEU A 67 -1.17 -5.31 0.47
N ASN A 68 -2.45 -5.37 0.78
CA ASN A 68 -3.45 -6.15 0.07
C ASN A 68 -4.39 -5.19 -0.66
N VAL A 69 -4.61 -5.41 -1.95
CA VAL A 69 -5.40 -4.56 -2.85
C VAL A 69 -6.37 -5.38 -3.69
#